data_AF-A0A2S9I5N6-F1
#
_entry.id   AF-A0A2S9I5N6-F1
#
_cell.length_a   1.000
_cell.length_b   1.000
_cell.length_c   1.000
_cell.angle_alpha   90.00
_cell.angle_beta   90.00
_cell.angle_gamma   90.00
#
_symmetry.space_group_name_H-M   'P 1'
#
loop_
_entity.id
_entity.type
_entity.pdbx_description
1 polymer ?
#
loop_
_entity_poly.entity_id
_entity_poly.type
_entity_poly.pdbx_seq_one_letter_code
_entity_poly.pdbx_strand_id
1 'polypeptide(L)'
;MALVKILSANLFAGASFQKLEAGVVYDVDDAIAEKWLAQGKAEKTSEKKGEKLAFEVATPPAPVSADSSALQTQLDAALAEVQGLKDAAETTATAHAEALDAEQQRANAAEAALAEATKKAK
;
A
#
# COMPACT_ATOMS: atom_id res chain seq x y z
N MET A 1 20.36 -27.95 38.36
CA MET A 1 19.94 -26.65 37.81
C MET A 1 20.26 -26.67 36.33
N ALA A 2 19.26 -26.42 35.49
CA ALA A 2 19.30 -26.51 34.04
C ALA A 2 18.81 -25.23 33.39
N LEU A 3 19.47 -24.84 32.29
CA LEU A 3 19.05 -23.73 31.45
C LEU A 3 18.03 -24.20 30.42
N VAL A 4 16.88 -23.57 30.43
CA VAL A 4 15.79 -23.84 29.50
C VAL A 4 15.31 -22.54 28.87
N LYS A 5 15.09 -22.57 27.56
CA LYS A 5 14.47 -21.47 26.83
C LYS A 5 12.98 -21.70 26.74
N ILE A 6 12.18 -20.74 27.17
CA ILE A 6 10.72 -20.89 27.20
C ILE A 6 10.14 -20.72 25.80
N LEU A 7 9.21 -21.58 25.42
CA LEU A 7 8.49 -21.50 24.14
C LEU A 7 7.04 -21.02 24.34
N SER A 8 6.46 -21.26 25.51
CA SER A 8 5.07 -20.93 25.82
C SER A 8 4.91 -19.52 26.40
N ALA A 9 3.96 -18.73 25.87
CA ALA A 9 3.70 -17.36 26.31
C ALA A 9 3.01 -17.22 27.68
N ASN A 10 2.55 -18.33 28.28
CA ASN A 10 1.79 -18.36 29.53
C ASN A 10 2.37 -19.35 30.54
N LEU A 11 3.70 -19.43 30.62
CA LEU A 11 4.37 -20.25 31.61
C LEU A 11 4.63 -19.45 32.89
N PHE A 12 4.27 -20.02 34.04
CA PHE A 12 4.48 -19.40 35.35
C PHE A 12 5.30 -20.35 36.23
N ALA A 13 6.24 -19.81 37.01
CA ALA A 13 7.17 -20.61 37.81
C ALA A 13 7.43 -20.02 39.21
N GLY A 14 7.80 -20.91 40.14
CA GLY A 14 8.11 -20.57 41.53
C GLY A 14 6.88 -20.27 42.39
N ALA A 15 7.10 -20.12 43.70
CA ALA A 15 6.03 -19.80 44.66
C ALA A 15 5.39 -18.40 44.42
N SER A 16 6.12 -17.50 43.76
CA SER A 16 5.65 -16.17 43.37
C SER A 16 4.80 -16.15 42.10
N PHE A 17 4.58 -17.31 41.44
CA PHE A 17 3.90 -17.40 40.14
C PHE A 17 4.47 -16.41 39.12
N GLN A 18 5.80 -16.32 39.03
CA GLN A 18 6.44 -15.40 38.10
C GLN A 18 6.16 -15.85 36.66
N LYS A 19 5.60 -14.96 35.84
CA LYS A 19 5.41 -15.19 34.41
C LYS A 19 6.77 -15.24 33.71
N LEU A 20 7.00 -16.28 32.92
CA LEU A 20 8.20 -16.43 32.10
C LEU A 20 7.90 -16.02 30.66
N GLU A 21 8.81 -15.26 30.06
CA GLU A 21 8.66 -14.78 28.68
C GLU A 21 9.06 -15.86 27.68
N ALA A 22 8.23 -16.07 26.65
CA ALA A 22 8.60 -16.88 25.50
C ALA A 22 9.83 -16.28 24.79
N GLY A 23 10.76 -17.14 24.43
CA GLY A 23 12.04 -16.79 23.84
C GLY A 23 13.13 -16.41 24.84
N VAL A 24 12.85 -16.38 26.15
CA VAL A 24 13.85 -16.04 27.18
C VAL A 24 14.38 -17.30 27.88
N VAL A 25 15.68 -17.30 28.16
CA VAL A 25 16.36 -18.38 28.87
C VAL A 25 16.27 -18.19 30.38
N TYR A 26 15.81 -19.21 31.09
CA TYR A 26 15.78 -19.24 32.56
C TYR A 26 16.55 -20.43 33.11
N ASP A 27 17.01 -20.26 34.34
CA ASP A 27 17.69 -21.29 35.13
C ASP A 27 16.70 -21.84 36.13
N VAL A 28 16.42 -23.14 36.03
CA VAL A 28 15.40 -23.85 36.81
C VAL A 28 15.94 -25.19 37.30
N ASP A 29 15.27 -25.80 38.27
CA ASP A 29 15.62 -27.15 38.71
C ASP A 29 15.46 -28.19 37.60
N ASP A 30 16.31 -29.21 37.61
CA ASP A 30 16.37 -30.23 36.54
C ASP A 30 15.03 -30.97 36.40
N ALA A 31 14.37 -31.25 37.53
CA ALA A 31 13.06 -31.89 37.56
C ALA A 31 11.94 -31.02 36.92
N ILE A 32 12.08 -29.70 36.94
CA ILE A 32 11.13 -28.76 36.31
C ILE A 32 11.45 -28.65 34.82
N ALA A 33 12.74 -28.56 34.47
CA ALA A 33 13.21 -28.55 33.10
C ALA A 33 12.70 -29.78 32.33
N GLU A 34 12.92 -30.99 32.84
CA GLU A 34 12.47 -32.23 32.19
C GLU A 34 10.95 -32.24 31.93
N LYS A 35 10.15 -31.76 32.90
CA LYS A 35 8.70 -31.64 32.73
C LYS A 35 8.31 -30.65 31.64
N TRP A 36 8.99 -29.51 31.55
CA TRP A 36 8.69 -28.50 30.53
C TRP A 36 9.13 -28.92 29.14
N LEU A 37 10.26 -29.62 29.04
CA LEU A 37 10.74 -30.22 27.78
C LEU A 37 9.77 -31.30 27.29
N ALA A 38 9.35 -32.21 28.17
CA ALA A 38 8.38 -33.25 27.84
C ALA A 38 6.99 -32.68 27.43
N GLN A 39 6.61 -31.53 27.99
CA GLN A 39 5.36 -30.82 27.65
C GLN A 39 5.50 -29.89 26.44
N GLY A 40 6.68 -29.78 25.82
CA GLY A 40 6.95 -28.85 24.72
C GLY A 40 6.81 -27.37 25.10
N LYS A 41 6.91 -27.03 26.39
CA LYS A 41 6.78 -25.65 26.90
C LYS A 41 8.11 -24.91 26.95
N ALA A 42 9.21 -25.65 26.93
CA ALA A 42 10.57 -25.12 26.91
C ALA A 42 11.51 -26.09 26.16
N GLU A 43 12.64 -25.58 25.70
CA GLU A 43 13.71 -26.38 25.08
C GLU A 43 15.01 -26.26 25.88
N LYS A 44 15.87 -27.28 25.78
CA LYS A 44 17.21 -27.22 26.37
C LYS A 44 18.04 -26.22 25.58
N THR A 45 18.72 -25.31 26.28
CA THR A 45 19.60 -24.33 25.64
C THR A 45 20.94 -24.25 26.37
N SER A 46 21.98 -23.89 25.63
CA SER A 46 23.29 -23.51 26.17
C SER A 46 23.52 -21.99 26.12
N GLU A 47 22.49 -21.22 25.75
CA GLU A 47 22.49 -19.75 25.75
C GLU A 47 22.55 -19.20 27.18
N LYS A 48 22.95 -17.93 27.34
CA LYS A 48 23.08 -17.33 28.66
C LYS A 48 21.70 -17.07 29.28
N LYS A 49 21.58 -17.26 30.59
CA LYS A 49 20.36 -16.92 31.35
C LYS A 49 19.96 -15.46 31.07
N GLY A 50 18.70 -15.23 30.71
CA GLY A 50 18.15 -13.92 30.37
C GLY A 50 18.32 -13.49 28.91
N GLU A 51 18.96 -14.31 28.07
CA GLU A 51 19.04 -14.06 26.64
C GLU A 51 17.67 -14.23 25.99
N LYS A 52 17.21 -13.20 25.29
CA LYS A 52 15.94 -13.19 24.55
C LYS A 52 16.21 -13.52 23.09
N LEU A 53 15.39 -14.38 22.48
CA LEU A 53 15.43 -14.63 21.04
C LEU A 53 15.44 -13.30 20.27
N ALA A 54 16.52 -13.07 19.54
CA ALA A 54 16.49 -12.16 18.43
C ALA A 54 15.61 -12.80 17.36
N PHE A 55 14.38 -12.30 17.22
CA PHE A 55 13.59 -12.58 16.03
C PHE A 55 14.28 -11.84 14.88
N GLU A 56 15.01 -12.57 14.05
CA GLU A 56 15.47 -12.02 12.79
C GLU A 56 14.25 -11.88 11.87
N VAL A 57 13.55 -10.76 12.03
CA VAL A 57 12.69 -10.25 10.97
C VAL A 57 13.63 -9.94 9.83
N ALA A 58 13.48 -10.63 8.69
CA ALA A 58 14.31 -10.44 7.51
C ALA A 58 14.32 -8.95 7.13
N THR A 59 15.30 -8.23 7.64
CA THR A 59 15.56 -6.85 7.27
C THR A 59 16.18 -6.97 5.89
N PRO A 60 15.54 -6.44 4.83
CA PRO A 60 16.12 -6.50 3.50
C PRO A 60 17.58 -6.02 3.54
N PRO A 61 18.53 -6.75 2.94
CA PRO A 61 19.97 -6.49 3.11
C PRO A 61 20.43 -5.16 2.49
N ALA A 62 19.54 -4.43 1.82
CA ALA A 62 19.78 -3.10 1.32
C ALA A 62 18.71 -2.15 1.87
N PRO A 63 19.06 -0.89 2.22
CA PRO A 63 18.05 0.15 2.24
C PRO A 63 17.36 0.10 0.89
N VAL A 64 16.02 0.08 0.88
CA VAL A 64 15.25 0.30 -0.35
C VAL A 64 15.79 1.62 -0.89
N SER A 65 16.58 1.56 -1.96
CA SER A 65 17.24 2.75 -2.49
C SER A 65 16.14 3.75 -2.77
N ALA A 66 16.17 4.89 -2.07
CA ALA A 66 15.24 6.00 -2.20
C ALA A 66 15.42 6.74 -3.54
N ASP A 67 15.72 6.00 -4.61
CA ASP A 67 15.87 6.55 -5.94
C ASP A 67 14.48 6.75 -6.55
N SER A 68 13.78 7.74 -6.01
CA SER A 68 12.48 8.20 -6.49
C SER A 68 12.59 8.97 -7.82
N SER A 69 13.79 9.12 -8.38
CA SER A 69 14.04 9.86 -9.62
C SER A 69 13.25 9.31 -10.81
N ALA A 70 13.11 7.98 -10.88
CA ALA A 70 12.29 7.32 -11.90
C ALA A 70 10.79 7.62 -11.71
N LEU A 71 10.31 7.64 -10.46
CA LEU A 71 8.92 7.99 -10.14
C LEU A 71 8.63 9.47 -10.38
N GLN A 72 9.59 10.35 -10.06
CA GLN A 72 9.48 11.78 -10.33
C GLN A 72 9.43 12.06 -11.83
N THR A 73 10.28 11.37 -12.62
CA THR A 73 10.25 11.48 -14.08
C THR A 73 8.90 11.03 -14.66
N GLN A 74 8.33 9.95 -14.15
CA GLN A 74 6.99 9.50 -14.55
C GLN A 74 5.89 10.49 -14.17
N LEU A 75 6.00 11.10 -12.99
CA LEU A 75 5.06 12.12 -12.54
C LEU A 75 5.11 13.37 -13.43
N ASP A 76 6.31 13.85 -13.75
CA ASP A 76 6.51 15.03 -14.60
C ASP A 76 6.01 14.78 -16.03
N ALA A 77 6.28 13.58 -16.58
CA ALA A 77 5.77 13.16 -17.89
C ALA A 77 4.23 13.08 -17.91
N ALA A 78 3.62 12.49 -16.89
CA ALA A 78 2.16 12.39 -16.78
C ALA A 78 1.50 13.77 -16.62
N LEU A 79 2.11 14.69 -15.86
CA LEU A 79 1.64 16.06 -15.74
C LEU A 79 1.68 16.82 -17.07
N ALA A 80 2.77 16.65 -17.83
CA ALA A 80 2.90 17.25 -19.16
C ALA A 80 1.83 16.69 -20.13
N GLU A 81 1.58 15.39 -20.12
CA GLU A 81 0.54 14.77 -20.94
C GLU A 81 -0.86 15.29 -20.57
N VAL A 82 -1.18 15.34 -19.28
CA VAL A 82 -2.47 15.88 -18.80
C VAL A 82 -2.67 17.33 -19.22
N GLN A 83 -1.62 18.16 -19.18
CA GLN A 83 -1.71 19.53 -19.63
C GLN A 83 -1.95 19.61 -21.15
N GLY A 84 -1.21 18.83 -21.95
CA GLY A 84 -1.42 18.79 -23.39
C GLY A 84 -2.82 18.31 -23.79
N LEU A 85 -3.38 17.32 -23.07
CA LEU A 85 -4.75 16.86 -23.30
C LEU A 85 -5.80 17.92 -22.95
N LYS A 86 -5.57 18.72 -21.91
CA LYS A 86 -6.46 19.85 -21.55
C LYS A 86 -6.48 20.91 -22.63
N ASP A 87 -5.31 21.34 -23.10
CA ASP A 87 -5.20 22.38 -24.13
C ASP A 87 -5.83 21.90 -25.46
N ALA A 88 -5.63 20.62 -25.81
CA ALA A 88 -6.26 20.00 -26.97
C ALA A 88 -7.78 19.92 -26.83
N ALA A 89 -8.29 19.58 -25.65
CA ALA A 89 -9.72 19.52 -25.37
C ALA A 89 -10.37 20.91 -25.45
N GLU A 90 -9.72 21.95 -24.92
CA GLU A 90 -10.21 23.33 -24.99
C GLU A 90 -10.24 23.87 -26.42
N THR A 91 -9.18 23.59 -27.20
CA THR A 91 -9.13 23.92 -28.62
C THR A 91 -10.26 23.23 -29.39
N THR A 92 -10.45 21.94 -29.13
CA THR A 92 -11.49 21.13 -29.79
C THR A 92 -12.89 21.60 -29.41
N ALA A 93 -13.12 21.91 -28.13
CA ALA A 93 -14.40 22.43 -27.66
C ALA A 93 -14.75 23.77 -28.31
N THR A 94 -13.77 24.66 -28.44
CA THR A 94 -13.94 25.95 -29.13
C THR A 94 -14.27 25.75 -30.61
N ALA A 95 -13.51 24.90 -31.31
CA ALA A 95 -13.77 24.60 -32.71
C ALA A 95 -15.16 23.96 -32.93
N HIS A 96 -15.61 23.09 -32.03
CA HIS A 96 -16.96 22.52 -32.09
C HIS A 96 -18.05 23.56 -31.84
N ALA A 97 -17.85 24.49 -30.89
CA ALA A 97 -18.79 25.56 -30.63
C ALA A 97 -18.94 26.49 -31.85
N GLU A 98 -17.82 26.88 -32.47
CA GLU A 98 -17.82 27.68 -33.69
C GLU A 98 -18.49 26.96 -34.88
N ALA A 99 -18.22 25.66 -35.04
CA ALA A 99 -18.84 24.85 -36.09
C ALA A 99 -20.37 24.74 -35.90
N LEU A 100 -20.83 24.62 -34.65
CA LEU A 100 -22.25 24.53 -34.33
C LEU A 100 -22.96 25.87 -34.56
N ASP A 101 -22.34 26.99 -34.20
CA ASP A 101 -22.88 28.32 -34.49
C ASP A 101 -22.98 28.57 -36.00
N ALA A 102 -21.93 28.24 -36.76
CA ALA A 102 -21.93 28.36 -38.21
C ALA A 102 -23.02 27.49 -38.87
N GLU A 103 -23.24 26.27 -38.38
CA GLU A 103 -24.31 25.41 -38.88
C GLU A 103 -25.69 25.96 -38.54
N GLN A 104 -25.90 26.48 -37.32
CA GLN A 104 -27.16 27.11 -36.92
C GLN A 104 -27.48 28.31 -37.81
N GLN A 105 -26.49 29.14 -38.13
CA GLN A 105 -26.68 30.26 -39.06
C GLN A 105 -27.07 29.80 -40.47
N ARG A 106 -26.42 28.75 -40.99
CA ARG A 106 -26.78 28.16 -42.30
C ARG A 106 -28.20 27.59 -42.31
N ALA A 107 -28.59 26.86 -41.26
CA ALA A 107 -29.93 26.31 -41.11
C ALA A 107 -30.98 27.44 -41.09
N ASN A 108 -30.78 28.47 -40.27
CA ASN A 108 -31.68 29.62 -40.19
C ASN A 108 -31.81 30.35 -41.55
N ALA A 109 -30.68 30.52 -42.27
CA ALA A 109 -30.69 31.15 -43.60
C ALA A 109 -31.44 30.29 -44.64
N ALA A 110 -31.25 28.97 -44.60
CA ALA A 110 -31.95 28.04 -45.49
C ALA A 110 -33.46 28.01 -45.21
N GLU A 111 -33.87 28.01 -43.93
CA GLU A 111 -35.27 28.10 -43.53
C GLU A 111 -35.92 29.40 -44.00
N ALA A 112 -35.22 30.54 -43.85
CA ALA A 112 -35.71 31.83 -44.33
C ALA A 112 -35.89 31.84 -45.87
N ALA A 113 -34.91 31.32 -46.61
CA ALA A 113 -34.98 31.22 -48.07
C ALA A 113 -36.13 30.31 -48.54
N LEU A 114 -36.36 29.19 -47.86
CA LEU A 114 -37.47 28.28 -48.15
C LEU A 114 -38.82 28.95 -47.89
N ALA A 115 -38.95 29.68 -46.77
CA ALA A 115 -40.16 30.42 -46.44
C ALA A 115 -40.48 31.50 -47.50
N GLU A 116 -39.47 32.22 -48.00
CA GLU A 116 -39.65 33.17 -49.09
C GLU A 116 -40.03 32.51 -50.42
N ALA A 117 -39.37 31.42 -50.80
CA ALA A 117 -39.69 30.68 -52.02
C ALA A 117 -41.13 30.16 -52.00
N THR A 118 -41.58 29.65 -50.85
CA THR A 118 -42.93 29.13 -50.67
C THR A 118 -43.99 30.24 -50.73
N LYS A 119 -43.68 31.46 -50.25
CA LYS A 119 -44.56 32.63 -50.40
C LYS A 119 -44.71 33.05 -51.86
N LYS A 120 -43.64 32.97 -52.67
CA LYS A 120 -43.66 33.33 -54.10
C LYS A 120 -44.39 32.30 -54.96
N ALA A 121 -44.52 31.07 -54.49
CA ALA A 121 -45.15 29.96 -55.21
C ALA A 121 -46.66 29.80 -54.89
N LYS A 122 -47.20 30.57 -53.95
CA LYS A 122 -48.64 30.67 -53.65
C LYS A 122 -49.23 31.92 -54.29
#